data_AF-S7VVQ2-F1
#
_entry.id   AF-S7VVQ2-F1
#
_cell.length_a   1.000
_cell.length_b   1.000
_cell.length_c   1.000
_cell.angle_alpha   90.00
_cell.angle_beta   90.00
_cell.angle_gamma   90.00
#
_symmetry.space_group_name_H-M   'P 1'
#
loop_
_entity.id
_entity.type
_entity.pdbx_description
1 polymer ?
#
loop_
_entity_poly.entity_id
_entity_poly.type
_entity_poly.pdbx_seq_one_letter_code
_entity_poly.pdbx_strand_id
1 'polypeptide(L)' 'MATYTEEVGNKLNGLLEKNYDAEKGYTKAAENTKHAGLRTFLIVKHWKEKLLVTILSQRLELLVKM' A
#
# COMPACT_ATOMS: atom_id res chain seq x y z
N MET A 1 5.21 28.55 2.68
CA MET A 1 4.94 27.76 1.46
C MET A 1 5.54 26.40 1.70
N ALA A 2 4.74 25.33 1.69
CA ALA A 2 5.30 23.98 1.76
C ALA A 2 6.19 23.79 0.52
N THR A 3 7.40 23.30 0.72
CA THR A 3 8.29 23.01 -0.41
C THR A 3 7.65 21.92 -1.27
N TYR A 4 7.96 21.89 -2.57
CA TYR A 4 7.47 20.87 -3.48
C TYR A 4 7.66 19.43 -2.93
N THR A 5 8.78 19.22 -2.21
CA THR A 5 9.10 17.96 -1.52
C THR A 5 8.14 17.64 -0.36
N GLU A 6 7.72 18.63 0.44
CA GLU A 6 6.73 18.44 1.51
C GLU A 6 5.34 18.11 0.97
N GLU A 7 4.90 18.78 -0.10
CA GLU A 7 3.60 18.46 -0.72
C GLU A 7 3.59 17.05 -1.32
N VAL A 8 4.68 16.65 -1.97
CA VAL A 8 4.82 15.30 -2.54
C VAL A 8 4.90 14.26 -1.41
N GLY A 9 5.69 14.52 -0.36
CA GLY A 9 5.80 13.63 0.81
C GLY A 9 4.46 13.41 1.51
N ASN A 10 3.70 14.49 1.76
CA ASN A 10 2.38 14.41 2.38
C ASN A 10 1.37 13.60 1.54
N LYS A 11 1.34 13.82 0.22
CA LYS A 11 0.49 13.04 -0.69
C LYS A 11 0.90 11.57 -0.73
N LEU A 12 2.20 11.29 -0.77
CA LEU A 12 2.73 9.93 -0.79
C LEU A 12 2.42 9.18 0.51
N ASN A 13 2.51 9.86 1.65
CA ASN A 13 2.19 9.29 2.95
C ASN A 13 0.69 8.94 3.05
N GLY A 14 -0.19 9.81 2.54
CA GLY A 14 -1.63 9.50 2.45
C GLY A 14 -1.96 8.34 1.50
N LEU A 15 -1.18 8.14 0.44
CA LEU A 15 -1.30 6.95 -0.43
C LEU A 15 -0.78 5.68 0.27
N LEU A 16 0.34 5.78 0.99
CA LEU A 16 0.91 4.68 1.76
C LEU A 16 -0.07 4.16 2.82
N GLU A 17 -0.70 5.05 3.60
CA GLU A 17 -1.68 4.69 4.62
C GLU A 17 -2.88 3.94 4.01
N LYS A 18 -3.46 4.47 2.93
CA LYS A 18 -4.59 3.83 2.23
C LYS A 18 -4.22 2.46 1.65
N ASN A 19 -3.04 2.34 1.07
CA ASN A 19 -2.59 1.07 0.50
C ASN A 19 -2.28 0.04 1.60
N TYR A 20 -1.80 0.49 2.76
CA TYR A 20 -1.58 -0.35 3.93
C TYR A 20 -2.89 -0.86 4.55
N ASP A 21 -3.90 0.00 4.66
CA ASP A 21 -5.25 -0.43 5.09
C ASP A 21 -5.88 -1.40 4.08
N ALA A 22 -5.71 -1.14 2.78
CA ALA A 22 -6.18 -2.04 1.72
C ALA A 22 -5.49 -3.40 1.78
N GLU A 23 -4.17 -3.44 1.94
CA GLU A 23 -3.39 -4.68 2.11
C GLU A 23 -3.97 -5.56 3.23
N LYS A 24 -4.20 -4.98 4.41
CA LYS A 24 -4.78 -5.67 5.56
C LYS A 24 -6.22 -6.11 5.31
N GLY A 25 -7.02 -5.26 4.68
CA GLY A 25 -8.40 -5.56 4.31
C GLY A 25 -8.50 -6.78 3.40
N TYR A 26 -7.64 -6.86 2.39
CA TYR A 26 -7.58 -8.01 1.48
C TYR A 26 -7.15 -9.30 2.19
N THR A 27 -6.15 -9.24 3.07
CA THR A 27 -5.74 -10.41 3.88
C THR A 27 -6.89 -10.93 4.73
N LYS A 28 -7.53 -10.03 5.50
CA LYS A 28 -8.66 -10.40 6.37
C LYS A 28 -9.82 -10.98 5.56
N ALA A 29 -10.15 -10.39 4.42
CA ALA A 29 -11.20 -10.91 3.54
C ALA A 29 -10.84 -12.30 2.98
N ALA A 30 -9.57 -12.52 2.62
CA ALA A 30 -9.09 -13.81 2.11
C ALA A 30 -9.12 -14.93 3.17
N GLU A 31 -8.90 -14.59 4.44
CA GLU A 31 -8.97 -15.53 5.57
C GLU A 31 -10.41 -15.89 5.95
N ASN A 32 -11.34 -14.95 5.80
CA ASN A 32 -12.75 -15.16 6.19
C ASN A 32 -13.62 -15.76 5.08
N THR A 33 -13.18 -15.71 3.82
CA THR A 33 -13.95 -16.27 2.71
C THR A 33 -13.78 -17.79 2.60
N LYS A 34 -14.90 -18.50 2.43
CA LYS A 34 -14.92 -19.95 2.16
C LYS A 34 -14.81 -20.27 0.67
N HIS A 35 -14.96 -19.27 -0.21
CA HIS A 35 -14.95 -19.48 -1.65
C HIS A 35 -13.51 -19.44 -2.19
N ALA A 36 -13.04 -20.57 -2.73
CA ALA A 36 -11.66 -20.73 -3.20
C ALA A 36 -11.24 -19.69 -4.28
N GLY A 37 -12.09 -19.44 -5.29
CA GLY A 37 -11.80 -18.43 -6.32
C GLY A 37 -11.66 -17.01 -5.78
N LEU A 38 -12.60 -16.58 -4.93
CA LEU A 38 -12.53 -15.29 -4.25
C LEU A 38 -11.31 -15.19 -3.33
N ARG A 39 -10.95 -16.25 -2.61
CA ARG A 39 -9.74 -16.32 -1.79
C ARG A 39 -8.49 -16.04 -2.62
N THR A 40 -8.35 -16.72 -3.76
CA THR A 40 -7.20 -16.52 -4.67
C THR A 40 -7.15 -15.10 -5.19
N PHE A 41 -8.30 -14.53 -5.61
CA PHE A 41 -8.37 -13.14 -6.07
C PHE A 41 -7.91 -12.15 -4.98
N LEU A 42 -8.42 -12.30 -3.76
CA LEU A 42 -8.07 -11.43 -2.63
C LEU A 42 -6.59 -11.55 -2.26
N ILE A 43 -6.02 -12.76 -2.30
CA ILE A 43 -4.58 -13.00 -2.11
C ILE A 43 -3.77 -12.27 -3.18
N VAL A 44 -4.11 -12.41 -4.46
CA VAL A 44 -3.41 -11.72 -5.56
C VAL A 44 -3.47 -10.20 -5.39
N LYS A 45 -4.62 -9.67 -4.96
CA LYS A 45 -4.78 -8.23 -4.67
C LYS A 45 -3.91 -7.80 -3.50
N HIS A 46 -3.88 -8.57 -2.41
CA HIS A 46 -3.00 -8.35 -1.27
C HIS A 46 -1.53 -8.24 -1.69
N TRP A 47 -1.01 -9.18 -2.47
CA TRP A 47 0.39 -9.15 -2.92
C TRP A 47 0.73 -7.92 -3.75
N LYS A 48 -0.21 -7.46 -4.59
CA LYS A 48 -0.05 -6.25 -5.39
C LYS A 48 0.05 -5.02 -4.50
N GLU A 49 -0.85 -4.86 -3.53
CA GLU A 49 -0.83 -3.72 -2.61
C GLU A 49 0.41 -3.75 -1.71
N LYS A 50 0.81 -4.92 -1.22
CA LYS A 50 2.03 -5.10 -0.43
C LYS A 50 3.30 -4.70 -1.18
N LEU A 51 3.40 -5.11 -2.44
CA LEU A 51 4.50 -4.72 -3.32
C LEU A 51 4.51 -3.20 -3.54
N LEU A 52 3.34 -2.60 -3.79
CA LEU A 52 3.20 -1.17 -3.97
C LEU A 52 3.63 -0.38 -2.73
N VAL A 53 3.19 -0.78 -1.52
CA VAL A 53 3.60 -0.17 -0.25
C VAL A 53 5.12 -0.24 -0.08
N THR A 54 5.72 -1.39 -0.38
CA THR A 54 7.18 -1.57 -0.26
C THR A 54 7.95 -0.62 -1.17
N ILE A 55 7.56 -0.52 -2.44
CA ILE A 55 8.22 0.34 -3.43
C ILE A 55 8.04 1.82 -3.06
N LEU A 56 6.83 2.23 -2.67
CA LEU A 56 6.55 3.61 -2.30
C LEU A 56 7.31 4.02 -1.04
N SER A 57 7.43 3.12 -0.06
CA SER A 57 8.21 3.36 1.17
C SER A 57 9.70 3.54 0.84
N GLN A 58 10.28 2.67 0.02
CA GLN A 58 11.68 2.81 -0.42
C GLN A 58 11.92 4.11 -1.17
N ARG A 59 10.99 4.51 -2.05
CA ARG A 59 11.12 5.76 -2.81
C ARG A 59 11.00 6.99 -1.93
N LEU A 60 10.15 6.95 -0.89
CA LEU A 60 10.06 8.01 0.10
C LEU A 60 11.38 8.16 0.87
N GLU A 61 11.97 7.05 1.31
CA GLU A 61 13.28 7.06 1.99
C GLU A 61 14.39 7.65 1.12
N LEU A 62 14.42 7.31 -0.17
CA LEU A 62 15.39 7.88 -1.11
C LEU A 62 15.21 9.39 -1.28
N LEU A 63 13.96 9.88 -1.32
CA LEU A 63 13.67 11.31 -1.41
C LEU A 63 14.12 12.09 -0.17
N VAL A 64 14.05 11.50 1.02
CA VAL A 64 14.49 12.13 2.28
C VAL A 64 16.02 12.11 2.44
N LYS A 65 16.70 11.18 1.78
CA LYS A 65 18.18 11.04 1.82
C LYS A 65 18.90 11.93 0.80
N MET A 66 18.19 12.57 -0.15
CA MET A 66 18.73 13.52 -1.14
C MET A 66 18.61 14.95 -0.62
#